data_AF-A0A7C4HK51-F1
#
_entry.id   AF-A0A7C4HK51-F1
#
_cell.length_a   1.000
_cell.length_b   1.000
_cell.length_c   1.000
_cell.angle_alpha   90.00
_cell.angle_beta   90.00
_cell.angle_gamma   90.00
#
_symmetry.space_group_name_H-M   'P 1'
#
loop_
_entity.id
_entity.type
_entity.pdbx_description
1 polymer ?
#
loop_
_entity_poly.entity_id
_entity_poly.type
_entity_poly.pdbx_seq_one_letter_code
_entity_poly.pdbx_strand_id
1 'polypeptide(L)'
;MRKFISSALLVCLIVVGLAQTLVIKGSNTVFPIAQLWIEEFKKLRPEVKITLEGAGSSTGIAALFNGTTDIANSSRWLKKEEIQKMNQEGKYFIPFLVAFDGIAVIVNKSLPIDEISIETLKKIYTGEI
;
A
#
# COMPACT_ATOMS: atom_id res chain seq x y z
N MET A 1 -47.87 -8.45 -16.46
CA MET A 1 -47.03 -9.22 -15.51
C MET A 1 -45.61 -9.51 -16.03
N ARG A 2 -45.41 -10.02 -17.26
CA ARG A 2 -44.05 -10.28 -17.81
C ARG A 2 -43.12 -9.04 -17.89
N LYS A 3 -43.65 -7.86 -18.23
CA LYS A 3 -42.84 -6.61 -18.31
C LYS A 3 -42.36 -6.12 -16.93
N PHE A 4 -43.15 -6.31 -15.88
CA PHE A 4 -42.77 -5.97 -14.50
C PHE A 4 -41.70 -6.91 -13.95
N ILE A 5 -41.75 -8.19 -14.31
CA ILE A 5 -40.75 -9.19 -13.90
C ILE A 5 -39.40 -8.92 -14.58
N SER A 6 -39.38 -8.57 -15.88
CA SER A 6 -38.13 -8.20 -16.57
C SER A 6 -37.50 -6.92 -16.04
N SER A 7 -38.29 -5.90 -15.69
CA SER A 7 -37.75 -4.66 -15.10
C SER A 7 -37.21 -4.88 -13.68
N ALA A 8 -37.88 -5.69 -12.86
CA ALA A 8 -37.38 -6.04 -11.53
C ALA A 8 -36.10 -6.88 -11.57
N LEU A 9 -35.97 -7.79 -12.54
CA LEU A 9 -34.77 -8.61 -12.72
C LEU A 9 -33.57 -7.77 -13.21
N LEU A 10 -33.80 -6.79 -14.08
CA LEU A 10 -32.77 -5.87 -14.57
C LEU A 10 -32.27 -4.93 -13.46
N VAL A 11 -33.18 -4.41 -12.62
CA VAL A 11 -32.82 -3.61 -11.44
C VAL A 11 -32.04 -4.44 -10.43
N CYS A 12 -32.39 -5.72 -10.23
CA CYS A 12 -31.63 -6.62 -9.37
C CYS A 12 -30.21 -6.87 -9.92
N LEU A 13 -30.03 -7.04 -11.23
CA LEU A 13 -28.70 -7.17 -11.85
C LEU A 13 -27.84 -5.90 -11.68
N ILE A 14 -28.44 -4.72 -11.75
CA ILE A 14 -27.73 -3.44 -11.58
C ILE A 14 -27.31 -3.25 -10.11
N VAL A 15 -28.14 -3.66 -9.15
CA VAL A 15 -27.83 -3.57 -7.71
C VAL A 15 -26.79 -4.61 -7.27
N VAL A 16 -26.77 -5.80 -7.88
CA VAL A 16 -25.75 -6.84 -7.63
C VAL A 16 -24.39 -6.48 -8.28
N GLY A 17 -24.35 -5.51 -9.20
CA GLY A 17 -23.17 -5.12 -9.98
C GLY A 17 -22.16 -4.18 -9.30
N LEU A 18 -22.35 -3.77 -8.04
CA LEU A 18 -21.48 -2.79 -7.36
C LEU A 18 -20.90 -3.31 -6.03
N ALA A 19 -20.50 -4.59 -5.97
CA ALA A 19 -19.57 -5.02 -4.92
C ALA A 19 -18.17 -4.45 -5.25
N GLN A 20 -17.96 -3.15 -4.98
CA GLN A 20 -16.65 -2.51 -5.13
C GLN A 20 -15.65 -3.17 -4.18
N THR A 21 -14.55 -3.65 -4.75
CA THR A 21 -13.44 -4.21 -3.98
C THR A 21 -12.47 -3.09 -3.68
N LEU A 22 -12.12 -2.91 -2.40
CA LEU A 22 -11.08 -1.98 -1.99
C LEU A 22 -9.71 -2.55 -2.39
N VAL A 23 -8.97 -1.83 -3.21
CA VAL A 23 -7.67 -2.23 -3.72
C VAL A 23 -6.57 -1.46 -2.99
N ILE A 24 -5.66 -2.19 -2.36
CA ILE A 24 -4.49 -1.64 -1.66
C ILE A 24 -3.21 -2.17 -2.34
N LYS A 25 -2.30 -1.27 -2.73
CA LYS A 25 -1.04 -1.65 -3.37
C LYS A 25 0.13 -0.81 -2.88
N GLY A 26 1.31 -1.40 -2.74
CA GLY A 26 2.51 -0.63 -2.44
C GLY A 26 3.53 -1.36 -1.59
N SER A 27 3.99 -0.72 -0.52
CA SER A 27 5.17 -1.12 0.25
C SER A 27 5.15 -2.58 0.72
N ASN A 28 6.23 -3.30 0.43
CA ASN A 28 6.46 -4.64 0.92
C ASN A 28 6.78 -4.67 2.42
N THR A 29 7.36 -3.61 2.98
CA THR A 29 7.63 -3.55 4.43
C THR A 29 6.35 -3.31 5.24
N VAL A 30 5.37 -2.61 4.65
CA VAL A 30 4.07 -2.35 5.29
C VAL A 30 3.08 -3.50 5.05
N PHE A 31 3.31 -4.34 4.04
CA PHE A 31 2.42 -5.44 3.66
C PHE A 31 2.00 -6.34 4.84
N PRO A 32 2.92 -6.85 5.69
CA PRO A 32 2.52 -7.75 6.77
C PRO A 32 1.59 -7.08 7.79
N ILE A 33 1.83 -5.81 8.10
CA ILE A 33 1.00 -5.04 9.04
C ILE A 33 -0.36 -4.69 8.40
N ALA A 34 -0.37 -4.31 7.12
CA ALA A 34 -1.60 -4.04 6.38
C ALA A 34 -2.50 -5.29 6.30
N GLN A 35 -1.91 -6.47 6.15
CA GLN A 35 -2.63 -7.74 6.17
C GLN A 35 -3.33 -7.97 7.51
N LEU A 36 -2.65 -7.72 8.64
CA LEU A 36 -3.26 -7.81 9.97
C LEU A 36 -4.42 -6.81 10.15
N TRP A 37 -4.28 -5.58 9.65
CA TRP A 37 -5.37 -4.62 9.68
C TRP A 37 -6.58 -5.07 8.87
N ILE A 38 -6.35 -5.68 7.70
CA ILE A 38 -7.42 -6.24 6.86
C ILE A 38 -8.16 -7.36 7.61
N GLU A 39 -7.43 -8.23 8.31
CA GLU A 39 -8.01 -9.32 9.10
C GLU A 39 -8.90 -8.81 10.23
N GLU A 40 -8.44 -7.81 10.99
CA GLU A 40 -9.26 -7.18 12.04
C GLU A 40 -10.45 -6.40 11.45
N PHE A 41 -10.24 -5.66 10.36
CA PHE A 41 -11.31 -4.91 9.71
C PHE A 41 -12.41 -5.83 9.16
N LYS A 42 -12.06 -6.99 8.61
CA LYS A 42 -13.04 -7.99 8.13
C LYS A 42 -13.93 -8.54 9.25
N LYS A 43 -13.48 -8.57 10.50
CA LYS A 43 -14.34 -8.93 11.64
C LYS A 43 -15.44 -7.90 11.86
N LEU A 44 -15.16 -6.62 11.60
CA LEU A 44 -16.10 -5.52 11.74
C LEU A 44 -16.99 -5.35 10.50
N ARG A 45 -16.43 -5.58 9.30
CA ARG A 45 -17.05 -5.33 7.99
C ARG A 45 -16.81 -6.51 7.03
N PRO A 46 -17.41 -7.69 7.29
CA PRO A 46 -17.14 -8.91 6.52
C PRO A 46 -17.63 -8.84 5.06
N GLU A 47 -18.54 -7.92 4.75
CA GLU A 47 -19.06 -7.70 3.40
C GLU A 47 -18.08 -6.96 2.49
N VAL A 48 -17.09 -6.27 3.05
CA VAL A 48 -16.11 -5.50 2.28
C VAL A 48 -15.03 -6.43 1.74
N LYS A 49 -14.92 -6.49 0.41
CA LYS A 49 -13.84 -7.20 -0.28
C LYS A 49 -12.61 -6.29 -0.33
N ILE A 50 -11.46 -6.81 0.08
CA ILE A 50 -10.19 -6.09 0.07
C ILE A 50 -9.13 -6.94 -0.61
N THR A 51 -8.38 -6.35 -1.54
CA THR A 51 -7.15 -6.93 -2.11
C THR A 51 -5.94 -6.13 -1.66
N LEU A 52 -4.85 -6.84 -1.37
CA LEU A 52 -3.57 -6.27 -0.95
C LEU A 52 -2.45 -6.82 -1.85
N GLU A 53 -1.63 -5.92 -2.40
CA GLU A 53 -0.50 -6.27 -3.27
C GLU A 53 0.80 -5.60 -2.78
N GLY A 54 1.86 -6.39 -2.60
CA GLY A 54 3.21 -5.90 -2.28
C GLY A 54 4.02 -5.68 -3.54
N ALA A 55 4.06 -4.44 -4.03
CA ALA A 55 4.73 -4.07 -5.28
C ALA A 55 5.81 -2.96 -5.11
N GLY A 56 6.04 -2.52 -3.87
CA GLY A 56 6.92 -1.41 -3.52
C GLY A 56 6.21 -0.04 -3.46
N SER A 57 6.71 0.85 -2.58
CA SER A 57 6.10 2.16 -2.30
C SER A 57 5.89 3.02 -3.56
N SER A 58 6.90 3.09 -4.44
CA SER A 58 6.81 3.87 -5.68
C SER A 58 5.74 3.32 -6.64
N THR A 59 5.62 1.99 -6.73
CA THR A 59 4.63 1.33 -7.58
C THR A 59 3.21 1.60 -7.06
N GLY A 60 3.01 1.52 -5.73
CA GLY A 60 1.72 1.86 -5.10
C GLY A 60 1.31 3.31 -5.35
N ILE A 61 2.24 4.26 -5.14
CA ILE A 61 1.96 5.69 -5.39
C ILE A 61 1.66 5.94 -6.88
N ALA A 62 2.38 5.29 -7.80
CA ALA A 62 2.08 5.38 -9.22
C ALA A 62 0.69 4.80 -9.57
N ALA A 63 0.31 3.69 -8.93
CA ALA A 63 -1.02 3.10 -9.08
C ALA A 63 -2.14 4.05 -8.63
N LEU A 64 -1.92 4.88 -7.58
CA LEU A 64 -2.88 5.91 -7.16
C LEU A 64 -3.10 6.95 -8.26
N PHE A 65 -2.03 7.48 -8.87
CA PHE A 65 -2.15 8.43 -9.99
C PHE A 65 -2.90 7.84 -11.19
N ASN A 66 -2.68 6.55 -11.43
CA ASN A 66 -3.27 5.81 -12.55
C ASN A 66 -4.70 5.33 -12.26
N GLY A 67 -5.20 5.49 -11.03
CA GLY A 67 -6.53 5.04 -10.62
C GLY A 67 -6.68 3.52 -10.57
N THR A 68 -5.58 2.78 -10.39
CA THR A 68 -5.58 1.30 -10.34
C THR A 68 -5.45 0.74 -8.92
N THR A 69 -5.46 1.61 -7.91
CA THR A 69 -5.53 1.30 -6.49
C THR A 69 -6.32 2.40 -5.77
N ASP A 70 -7.00 2.06 -4.69
CA ASP A 70 -7.72 3.03 -3.86
C ASP A 70 -6.82 3.59 -2.75
N ILE A 71 -5.95 2.74 -2.20
CA ILE A 71 -4.98 3.10 -1.17
C ILE A 71 -3.58 2.67 -1.63
N ALA A 72 -2.60 3.56 -1.49
CA ALA A 72 -1.19 3.17 -1.55
C ALA A 72 -0.58 3.15 -0.15
N ASN A 73 -0.12 1.97 0.28
CA ASN A 73 0.75 1.89 1.44
C ASN A 73 2.19 2.24 1.02
N SER A 74 2.88 3.04 1.85
CA SER A 74 4.24 3.52 1.56
C SER A 74 5.08 3.50 2.83
N SER A 75 6.31 3.01 2.71
CA SER A 75 7.34 3.05 3.76
C SER A 75 8.16 4.35 3.77
N ARG A 76 7.80 5.30 2.91
CA ARG A 76 8.46 6.60 2.79
C ARG A 76 7.45 7.71 2.54
N TRP A 77 7.88 8.95 2.76
CA TRP A 77 7.14 10.11 2.30
C TRP A 77 7.09 10.20 0.77
N LEU A 78 6.15 11.02 0.27
CA LEU A 78 6.07 11.36 -1.14
C LEU A 78 7.33 12.12 -1.58
N LYS A 79 7.85 11.79 -2.76
CA LYS A 79 8.96 12.51 -3.39
C LYS A 79 8.49 13.87 -3.88
N LYS A 80 9.43 14.80 -4.05
CA LYS A 80 9.15 16.14 -4.61
C LYS A 80 8.46 16.06 -5.97
N GLU A 81 8.89 15.13 -6.83
CA GLU A 81 8.33 14.92 -8.17
C GLU A 81 6.90 14.39 -8.10
N GLU A 82 6.60 13.51 -7.12
CA GLU A 82 5.25 12.99 -6.89
C GLU A 82 4.30 14.12 -6.42
N ILE A 83 4.77 15.01 -5.53
CA ILE A 83 4.00 16.19 -5.10
C ILE A 83 3.77 17.16 -6.27
N GLN A 84 4.79 17.41 -7.09
CA GLN A 84 4.65 18.25 -8.28
C GLN A 84 3.62 17.67 -9.25
N LYS A 85 3.63 16.35 -9.45
CA LYS A 85 2.64 15.64 -10.27
C LYS A 85 1.21 15.80 -9.74
N MET A 86 0.99 15.75 -8.42
CA MET A 86 -0.32 16.02 -7.81
C MET A 86 -0.86 17.40 -8.21
N ASN A 87 -0.01 18.42 -8.11
CA ASN A 87 -0.38 19.80 -8.46
C ASN A 87 -0.66 19.96 -9.96
N GLN A 88 0.14 19.32 -10.82
CA GLN A 88 -0.02 19.37 -12.28
C GLN A 88 -1.29 18.67 -12.75
N GLU A 89 -1.62 17.51 -12.19
CA GLU A 89 -2.81 16.73 -12.57
C GLU A 89 -4.08 17.15 -11.81
N GLY A 90 -3.96 18.00 -10.78
CA GLY A 90 -5.07 18.34 -9.88
C GLY A 90 -5.59 17.15 -9.08
N LYS A 91 -4.79 16.09 -8.93
CA LYS A 91 -5.14 14.86 -8.18
C LYS A 91 -4.43 14.87 -6.84
N TYR A 92 -5.18 15.10 -5.77
CA TYR A 92 -4.64 15.24 -4.43
C TYR A 92 -4.91 13.98 -3.58
N PHE A 93 -3.84 13.29 -3.22
CA PHE A 93 -3.84 12.22 -2.23
C PHE A 93 -3.48 12.76 -0.85
N ILE A 94 -4.12 12.22 0.18
CA ILE A 94 -3.89 12.62 1.58
C ILE A 94 -3.00 11.55 2.24
N PRO A 95 -1.75 11.87 2.61
CA PRO A 95 -0.91 10.95 3.37
C PRO A 95 -1.46 10.79 4.80
N PHE A 96 -1.54 9.55 5.27
CA PHE A 96 -1.82 9.23 6.67
C PHE A 96 -0.63 8.49 7.28
N LEU A 97 -0.04 9.05 8.33
CA LEU A 97 1.02 8.40 9.08
C LEU A 97 0.42 7.34 10.00
N VAL A 98 0.83 6.09 9.81
CA VAL A 98 0.27 4.94 10.53
C VAL A 98 1.27 4.28 11.48
N ALA A 99 2.58 4.46 11.25
CA ALA A 99 3.64 3.86 12.05
C ALA A 99 5.00 4.54 11.77
N PHE A 100 5.95 4.32 12.69
CA PHE A 100 7.38 4.55 12.46
C PHE A 100 8.08 3.21 12.29
N ASP A 101 8.96 3.12 11.30
CA ASP A 101 9.75 1.92 10.99
C ASP A 101 11.19 2.09 11.49
N GLY A 102 11.80 0.99 11.94
CA GLY A 102 13.16 0.96 12.46
C GLY A 102 14.03 0.03 11.60
N ILE A 103 15.16 0.54 11.13
CA ILE A 103 16.14 -0.26 10.37
C ILE A 103 17.24 -0.71 11.32
N ALA A 104 17.46 -2.02 11.40
CA ALA A 104 18.57 -2.61 12.13
C ALA A 104 19.57 -3.23 11.14
N VAL A 105 20.86 -3.04 11.39
CA VAL A 105 21.91 -3.77 10.67
C VAL A 105 22.22 -5.03 11.45
N ILE A 106 22.10 -6.18 10.78
CA ILE A 106 22.37 -7.49 11.36
C ILE A 106 23.62 -8.06 10.68
N VAL A 107 24.60 -8.45 11.50
CA VAL A 107 25.82 -9.13 11.04
C VAL A 107 25.76 -10.62 11.36
N ASN A 108 26.59 -11.42 10.69
CA ASN A 108 26.70 -12.84 11.01
C ASN A 108 27.26 -13.04 12.42
N LYS A 109 26.68 -13.98 13.18
CA LYS A 109 27.12 -14.32 14.55
C LYS A 109 28.58 -14.75 14.65
N SER A 110 29.19 -15.24 13.57
CA SER A 110 30.61 -15.62 13.56
C SER A 110 31.56 -14.43 13.49
N LEU A 111 31.06 -13.22 13.21
CA LEU A 111 31.88 -12.02 13.19
C LEU A 111 32.02 -11.49 14.62
N PRO A 112 33.25 -11.27 15.12
CA PRO A 112 33.50 -10.74 16.46
C PRO A 112 33.29 -9.22 16.48
N ILE A 113 32.08 -8.77 16.11
CA ILE A 113 31.71 -7.36 15.99
C ILE A 113 30.45 -7.12 16.83
N ASP A 114 30.62 -6.39 17.93
CA ASP A 114 29.51 -6.01 18.82
C ASP A 114 28.92 -4.64 18.46
N GLU A 115 29.71 -3.78 17.80
CA GLU A 115 29.29 -2.47 17.33
C GLU A 115 29.96 -2.08 16.01
N ILE A 116 29.31 -1.23 15.23
CA ILE A 116 29.85 -0.71 13.99
C ILE A 116 29.43 0.76 13.81
N SER A 117 30.40 1.60 13.46
CA SER A 117 30.12 3.01 13.22
C SER A 117 29.31 3.20 11.93
N ILE A 118 28.49 4.25 11.87
CA ILE A 118 27.76 4.64 10.64
C ILE A 118 28.73 4.88 9.48
N GLU A 119 29.92 5.41 9.77
CA GLU A 119 30.92 5.69 8.73
C GLU A 119 31.51 4.40 8.15
N THR A 120 31.78 3.40 8.98
CA THR A 120 32.20 2.07 8.52
C THR A 120 31.07 1.40 7.74
N LEU A 121 29.82 1.46 8.22
CA LEU A 121 28.66 0.95 7.48
C LEU A 121 28.54 1.59 6.11
N LYS A 122 28.71 2.91 6.02
CA LYS A 122 28.69 3.63 4.74
C LYS A 122 29.74 3.05 3.79
N LYS A 123 30.99 2.88 4.23
CA LYS A 123 32.08 2.32 3.41
C LYS A 123 31.77 0.92 2.90
N ILE A 124 31.15 0.07 3.72
CA ILE A 124 30.71 -1.27 3.33
C ILE A 124 29.63 -1.19 2.24
N TYR A 125 28.58 -0.39 2.45
CA TYR A 125 27.47 -0.28 1.48
C TYR A 125 27.87 0.46 0.19
N THR A 126 28.92 1.29 0.21
CA THR A 126 29.48 1.92 -0.99
C THR A 126 30.55 1.09 -1.68
N GLY A 127 30.98 -0.03 -1.08
CA GLY A 127 32.03 -0.90 -1.64
C GLY A 127 33.44 -0.33 -1.54
N GLU A 128 33.66 0.64 -0.64
CA GLU A 128 35.00 1.15 -0.33
C GLU A 128 35.81 0.17 0.52
N ILE A 129 35.13 -0.72 1.26
CA ILE A 129 35.70 -1.84 2.03
C ILE A 129 34.82 -3.07 1.81
#